data_AF-A0A846D7Q9-F1
#
_entry.id   AF-A0A846D7Q9-F1
#
_cell.length_a   1.000
_cell.length_b   1.000
_cell.length_c   1.000
_cell.angle_alpha   90.00
_cell.angle_beta   90.00
_cell.angle_gamma   90.00
#
_symmetry.space_group_name_H-M   'P 1'
#
loop_
_entity.id
_entity.type
_entity.pdbx_description
1 polymer ?
#
loop_
_entity_poly.entity_id
_entity_poly.type
_entity_poly.pdbx_seq_one_letter_code
_entity_poly.pdbx_strand_id
1 'polypeptide(L)'
;MATIQGNNGDNSLIGTANNDMMWGYDGNDTLWGQDGNDQLIGGNGSDQLIGGFGNDTLWGEDGNDTLWGENGNDQLMGGSGNDTLWGEDGNDTLWGENGNDQLIGGNGSDQLIGGSGNDTLWGEDG
;
A
#
# COMPACT_ATOMS: atom_id res chain seq x y z
N MET A 1 13.76 6.76 11.14
CA MET A 1 13.34 7.51 9.96
C MET A 1 14.53 7.77 9.08
N ALA A 2 14.90 6.74 8.30
CA ALA A 2 15.70 6.96 7.12
C ALA A 2 14.80 7.45 5.98
N THR A 3 15.42 8.01 4.94
CA THR A 3 14.73 8.39 3.71
C THR A 3 15.41 7.67 2.56
N ILE A 4 14.63 6.95 1.78
CA ILE A 4 15.08 6.15 0.64
C ILE A 4 14.32 6.65 -0.58
N GLN A 5 15.04 6.90 -1.67
CA GLN A 5 14.45 7.51 -2.86
C GLN A 5 14.91 6.75 -4.10
N GLY A 6 13.95 6.46 -4.95
CA GLY A 6 14.12 6.00 -6.30
C GLY A 6 14.48 7.13 -7.27
N ASN A 7 14.11 6.92 -8.52
CA ASN A 7 14.25 7.82 -9.65
C ASN A 7 13.12 7.52 -10.64
N ASN A 8 13.09 8.19 -11.79
CA ASN A 8 11.98 8.08 -12.75
C ASN A 8 11.98 6.79 -13.60
N GLY A 9 12.46 5.68 -13.09
CA GLY A 9 12.32 4.39 -13.74
C GLY A 9 12.25 3.29 -12.72
N ASP A 10 11.89 2.09 -13.16
CA ASP A 10 11.61 0.93 -12.30
C ASP A 10 12.71 0.67 -11.25
N ASN A 11 12.35 0.74 -9.98
CA ASN A 11 13.24 0.60 -8.84
C ASN A 11 12.82 -0.53 -7.92
N SER A 12 13.82 -1.07 -7.22
CA SER A 12 13.61 -2.00 -6.11
C SER A 12 14.28 -1.40 -4.89
N LEU A 13 13.47 -0.98 -3.94
CA LEU A 13 13.88 -0.27 -2.74
C LEU A 13 13.53 -1.12 -1.53
N ILE A 14 14.46 -1.22 -0.58
CA ILE A 14 14.26 -1.97 0.67
C ILE A 14 14.61 -1.04 1.83
N GLY A 15 13.69 -0.94 2.76
CA GLY A 15 13.81 -0.23 4.03
C GLY A 15 14.74 -0.91 5.02
N THR A 16 14.68 -0.43 6.25
CA THR A 16 15.43 -0.92 7.39
C THR A 16 14.47 -1.44 8.46
N ALA A 17 14.98 -2.00 9.55
CA ALA A 17 14.13 -2.42 10.67
C ALA A 17 13.63 -1.24 11.55
N ASN A 18 13.62 -0.01 11.03
CA ASN A 18 13.08 1.16 11.72
C ASN A 18 12.14 1.87 10.77
N ASN A 19 11.26 2.70 11.33
CA ASN A 19 10.41 3.62 10.56
C ASN A 19 11.21 4.31 9.45
N ASP A 20 10.72 4.27 8.22
CA ASP A 20 11.34 4.80 7.02
C ASP A 20 10.34 5.60 6.17
N MET A 21 10.89 6.44 5.29
CA MET A 21 10.12 7.15 4.27
C MET A 21 10.71 6.83 2.90
N MET A 22 9.90 6.22 2.03
CA MET A 22 10.32 5.66 0.74
C MET A 22 9.52 6.28 -0.40
N TRP A 23 10.21 6.60 -1.51
CA TRP A 23 9.61 7.21 -2.71
C TRP A 23 10.07 6.46 -3.97
N GLY A 24 9.15 5.94 -4.77
CA GLY A 24 9.42 5.33 -6.08
C GLY A 24 9.65 6.38 -7.18
N TYR A 25 8.70 7.32 -7.30
CA TYR A 25 8.60 8.38 -8.31
C TYR A 25 7.86 7.98 -9.58
N ASP A 26 8.56 7.76 -10.70
CA ASP A 26 7.94 7.29 -11.93
C ASP A 26 8.50 5.91 -12.25
N GLY A 27 7.72 5.07 -12.93
CA GLY A 27 8.14 3.72 -13.28
C GLY A 27 7.38 2.69 -12.45
N ASN A 28 7.54 1.42 -12.78
CA ASN A 28 6.90 0.35 -12.01
C ASN A 28 7.85 -0.08 -10.90
N ASP A 29 7.59 0.39 -9.69
CA ASP A 29 8.48 0.27 -8.56
C ASP A 29 8.10 -0.89 -7.63
N THR A 30 9.07 -1.35 -6.85
CA THR A 30 8.86 -2.29 -5.75
C THR A 30 9.50 -1.73 -4.49
N LEU A 31 8.69 -1.41 -3.49
CA LEU A 31 9.09 -0.85 -2.20
C LEU A 31 8.74 -1.83 -1.10
N TRP A 32 9.69 -2.11 -0.19
CA TRP A 32 9.46 -2.95 0.98
C TRP A 32 9.98 -2.27 2.25
N GLY A 33 9.09 -1.96 3.21
CA GLY A 33 9.37 -1.25 4.46
C GLY A 33 10.21 -2.06 5.45
N GLN A 34 9.89 -3.34 5.64
CA GLN A 34 10.47 -4.27 6.62
C GLN A 34 9.82 -4.16 8.01
N ASP A 35 10.56 -3.77 9.05
CA ASP A 35 10.00 -3.57 10.39
C ASP A 35 9.94 -2.06 10.66
N GLY A 36 8.93 -1.61 11.39
CA GLY A 36 8.78 -0.21 11.75
C GLY A 36 7.44 0.32 11.29
N ASN A 37 7.16 1.59 11.61
CA ASN A 37 5.99 2.27 11.05
C ASN A 37 6.48 3.11 9.87
N ASP A 38 6.28 2.60 8.67
CA ASP A 38 6.86 3.08 7.43
C ASP A 38 5.86 3.91 6.61
N GLN A 39 6.42 4.73 5.72
CA GLN A 39 5.68 5.52 4.74
C GLN A 39 6.23 5.21 3.35
N LEU A 40 5.43 4.56 2.52
CA LEU A 40 5.81 4.15 1.17
C LEU A 40 4.93 4.89 0.15
N ILE A 41 5.56 5.60 -0.78
CA ILE A 41 4.90 6.27 -1.91
C ILE A 41 5.42 5.66 -3.21
N GLY A 42 4.53 5.03 -3.99
CA GLY A 42 4.82 4.48 -5.31
C GLY A 42 5.07 5.60 -6.31
N GLY A 43 4.00 6.31 -6.67
CA GLY A 43 4.05 7.46 -7.57
C GLY A 43 3.34 7.15 -8.88
N ASN A 44 3.95 7.46 -10.02
CA ASN A 44 3.38 7.12 -11.32
C ASN A 44 3.88 5.75 -11.76
N GLY A 45 3.01 4.80 -12.02
CA GLY A 45 3.39 3.48 -12.48
C GLY A 45 2.45 2.41 -11.97
N SER A 46 2.75 1.15 -12.25
CA SER A 46 2.06 0.03 -11.60
C SER A 46 3.02 -0.55 -10.57
N ASP A 47 2.83 -0.13 -9.33
CA ASP A 47 3.77 -0.31 -8.25
C ASP A 47 3.40 -1.47 -7.32
N GLN A 48 4.40 -1.99 -6.63
CA GLN A 48 4.25 -3.00 -5.57
C GLN A 48 4.80 -2.44 -4.27
N LEU A 49 3.93 -2.26 -3.27
CA LEU A 49 4.29 -1.71 -1.97
C LEU A 49 3.99 -2.73 -0.89
N ILE A 50 4.98 -3.03 -0.07
CA ILE A 50 4.89 -3.98 1.06
C ILE A 50 5.30 -3.22 2.33
N GLY A 51 4.37 -3.02 3.26
CA GLY A 51 4.62 -2.36 4.55
C GLY A 51 5.56 -3.20 5.40
N GLY A 52 5.04 -4.32 5.88
CA GLY A 52 5.80 -5.27 6.68
C GLY A 52 5.27 -5.35 8.11
N PHE A 53 6.15 -5.38 9.09
CA PHE A 53 5.75 -5.33 10.49
C PHE A 53 5.65 -3.90 10.99
N GLY A 54 4.49 -3.51 11.48
CA GLY A 54 4.26 -2.23 12.14
C GLY A 54 3.01 -1.58 11.60
N ASN A 55 2.73 -0.35 12.02
CA ASN A 55 1.57 0.38 11.50
C ASN A 55 2.04 1.28 10.37
N ASP A 56 1.80 0.85 9.14
CA ASP A 56 2.35 1.45 7.94
C ASP A 56 1.35 2.36 7.23
N THR A 57 1.88 3.20 6.34
CA THR A 57 1.04 3.98 5.42
C THR A 57 1.60 3.88 4.00
N LEU A 58 0.78 3.35 3.10
CA LEU A 58 1.13 3.05 1.72
C LEU A 58 0.24 3.86 0.77
N TRP A 59 0.87 4.53 -0.19
CA TRP A 59 0.21 5.26 -1.28
C TRP A 59 0.68 4.72 -2.63
N GLY A 60 -0.23 4.11 -3.40
CA GLY A 60 0.03 3.70 -4.79
C GLY A 60 0.22 4.91 -5.71
N GLU A 61 -0.75 5.84 -5.64
CA GLU A 61 -0.87 7.05 -6.46
C GLU A 61 -1.42 6.76 -7.87
N ASP A 62 -0.65 6.92 -8.95
CA ASP A 62 -1.18 6.84 -10.32
C ASP A 62 -0.78 5.53 -10.99
N GLY A 63 -1.73 4.61 -11.17
CA GLY A 63 -1.63 3.43 -12.02
C GLY A 63 -2.32 2.22 -11.38
N ASN A 64 -2.06 1.00 -11.87
CA ASN A 64 -2.70 -0.18 -11.28
C ASN A 64 -1.75 -0.77 -10.25
N ASP A 65 -1.95 -0.43 -8.99
CA ASP A 65 -1.02 -0.72 -7.93
C ASP A 65 -1.40 -1.95 -7.12
N THR A 66 -0.42 -2.47 -6.41
CA THR A 66 -0.57 -3.61 -5.53
C THR A 66 0.06 -3.33 -4.17
N LEU A 67 -0.77 -3.25 -3.14
CA LEU A 67 -0.38 -2.84 -1.79
C LEU A 67 -0.66 -3.96 -0.77
N TRP A 68 0.32 -4.25 0.08
CA TRP A 68 0.21 -5.17 1.22
C TRP A 68 0.60 -4.45 2.51
N GLY A 69 -0.31 -4.40 3.48
CA GLY A 69 -0.03 -3.91 4.84
C GLY A 69 0.85 -4.88 5.63
N GLU A 70 0.53 -6.17 5.54
CA GLU A 70 1.09 -7.26 6.34
C GLU A 70 0.65 -7.18 7.82
N ASN A 71 1.56 -6.88 8.75
CA ASN A 71 1.29 -7.02 10.17
C ASN A 71 1.18 -5.66 10.86
N GLY A 72 -0.03 -5.25 11.23
CA GLY A 72 -0.26 -4.07 12.04
C GLY A 72 -1.59 -3.41 11.72
N ASN A 73 -1.76 -2.16 12.13
CA ASN A 73 -2.97 -1.40 11.78
C ASN A 73 -2.57 -0.40 10.71
N ASP A 74 -2.82 -0.77 9.47
CA ASP A 74 -2.24 -0.13 8.31
C ASP A 74 -3.24 0.80 7.61
N GLN A 75 -2.68 1.73 6.85
CA GLN A 75 -3.43 2.63 5.98
C GLN A 75 -2.96 2.47 4.55
N LEU A 76 -3.83 1.97 3.68
CA LEU A 76 -3.52 1.71 2.28
C LEU A 76 -4.42 2.58 1.40
N MET A 77 -3.81 3.36 0.51
CA MET A 77 -4.49 4.17 -0.50
C MET A 77 -4.02 3.73 -1.90
N GLY A 78 -4.93 3.20 -2.72
CA GLY A 78 -4.67 2.77 -4.09
C GLY A 78 -4.38 3.98 -4.98
N GLY A 79 -5.37 4.84 -5.16
CA GLY A 79 -5.21 6.09 -5.89
C GLY A 79 -6.00 6.06 -7.19
N SER A 80 -5.33 6.25 -8.33
CA SER A 80 -5.98 6.23 -9.63
C SER A 80 -5.57 4.99 -10.44
N GLY A 81 -6.53 4.18 -10.85
CA GLY A 81 -6.28 2.94 -11.57
C GLY A 81 -7.02 1.78 -10.91
N ASN A 82 -6.86 0.57 -11.41
CA ASN A 82 -7.54 -0.59 -10.81
C ASN A 82 -6.57 -1.27 -9.85
N ASP A 83 -6.77 -1.00 -8.57
CA ASP A 83 -5.80 -1.35 -7.55
C ASP A 83 -6.17 -2.65 -6.83
N THR A 84 -5.16 -3.28 -6.21
CA THR A 84 -5.38 -4.40 -5.30
C THR A 84 -4.70 -4.14 -3.97
N LEU A 85 -5.49 -4.09 -2.90
CA LEU A 85 -5.07 -3.76 -1.55
C LEU A 85 -5.38 -4.93 -0.60
N TRP A 86 -4.38 -5.35 0.16
CA TRP A 86 -4.50 -6.33 1.25
C TRP A 86 -4.06 -5.71 2.57
N GLY A 87 -4.98 -5.62 3.54
CA GLY A 87 -4.65 -5.20 4.91
C GLY A 87 -3.85 -6.26 5.66
N GLU A 88 -4.32 -7.51 5.57
CA GLU A 88 -3.79 -8.69 6.26
C GLU A 88 -4.08 -8.70 7.77
N ASP A 89 -3.09 -8.62 8.65
CA ASP A 89 -3.28 -8.82 10.09
C ASP A 89 -3.39 -7.48 10.85
N GLY A 90 -4.60 -7.12 11.29
CA GLY A 90 -4.83 -6.03 12.24
C GLY A 90 -6.12 -5.27 11.98
N ASN A 91 -6.21 -4.00 12.39
CA ASN A 91 -7.41 -3.21 12.11
C ASN A 91 -7.07 -2.15 11.08
N ASP A 92 -7.30 -2.50 9.82
CA ASP A 92 -6.77 -1.73 8.70
C ASP A 92 -7.79 -0.75 8.14
N THR A 93 -7.27 0.24 7.42
CA THR A 93 -8.11 1.12 6.61
C THR A 93 -7.60 1.16 5.18
N LEU A 94 -8.45 0.71 4.25
CA LEU A 94 -8.16 0.58 2.84
C LEU A 94 -9.05 1.52 2.03
N TRP A 95 -8.45 2.31 1.15
CA TRP A 95 -9.12 3.17 0.19
C TRP A 95 -8.70 2.81 -1.24
N GLY A 96 -9.63 2.35 -2.07
CA GLY A 96 -9.37 2.10 -3.51
C GLY A 96 -9.25 3.41 -4.30
N GLU A 97 -10.11 4.37 -3.97
CA GLU A 97 -10.22 5.69 -4.61
C GLU A 97 -10.83 5.65 -6.02
N ASN A 98 -10.05 5.73 -7.11
CA ASN A 98 -10.60 5.83 -8.47
C ASN A 98 -10.25 4.59 -9.30
N GLY A 99 -11.22 3.73 -9.59
CA GLY A 99 -11.04 2.62 -10.52
C GLY A 99 -11.94 1.46 -10.23
N ASN A 100 -11.58 0.26 -10.66
CA ASN A 100 -12.33 -0.94 -10.26
C ASN A 100 -11.42 -1.74 -9.33
N ASP A 101 -11.58 -1.51 -8.04
CA ASP A 101 -10.57 -1.92 -7.07
C ASP A 101 -10.93 -3.24 -6.39
N GLN A 102 -9.90 -3.93 -5.89
CA GLN A 102 -10.02 -5.11 -5.05
C GLN A 102 -9.43 -4.81 -3.68
N LEU A 103 -10.27 -4.80 -2.65
CA LEU A 103 -9.85 -4.54 -1.28
C LEU A 103 -10.14 -5.76 -0.42
N ILE A 104 -9.11 -6.28 0.25
CA ILE A 104 -9.19 -7.40 1.17
C ILE A 104 -8.72 -6.90 2.54
N GLY A 105 -9.61 -6.90 3.53
CA GLY A 105 -9.30 -6.50 4.91
C GLY A 105 -8.35 -7.48 5.55
N GLY A 106 -8.81 -8.71 5.79
CA GLY A 106 -7.99 -9.78 6.36
C GLY A 106 -8.49 -10.11 7.76
N ASN A 107 -7.57 -10.27 8.71
CA ASN A 107 -7.89 -10.55 10.10
C ASN A 107 -8.02 -9.26 10.91
N GLY A 108 -9.21 -8.97 11.43
CA GLY A 108 -9.45 -7.89 12.38
C GLY A 108 -10.57 -6.95 11.95
N SER A 109 -10.73 -5.83 12.66
CA SER A 109 -11.85 -4.93 12.43
C SER A 109 -11.51 -3.84 11.41
N ASP A 110 -11.69 -4.18 10.13
CA ASP A 110 -11.25 -3.34 9.02
C ASP A 110 -12.29 -2.34 8.51
N GLN A 111 -11.78 -1.28 7.88
CA GLN A 111 -12.56 -0.30 7.14
C GLN A 111 -12.15 -0.29 5.66
N LEU A 112 -13.06 -0.71 4.79
CA LEU A 112 -12.82 -0.77 3.34
C LEU A 112 -13.70 0.24 2.62
N ILE A 113 -13.09 1.11 1.82
CA ILE A 113 -13.76 2.16 1.05
C ILE A 113 -13.31 2.04 -0.42
N GLY A 114 -14.17 1.46 -1.28
CA GLY A 114 -13.86 1.28 -2.70
C GLY A 114 -13.64 2.60 -3.43
N GLY A 115 -14.59 3.53 -3.30
CA GLY A 115 -14.50 4.83 -3.96
C GLY A 115 -15.37 4.88 -5.21
N SER A 116 -14.80 5.30 -6.33
CA SER A 116 -15.51 5.43 -7.60
C SER A 116 -15.17 4.29 -8.56
N GLY A 117 -16.19 3.68 -9.16
CA GLY A 117 -16.08 2.58 -10.12
C GLY A 117 -16.76 1.32 -9.61
N ASN A 118 -16.36 0.14 -10.09
CA ASN A 118 -16.98 -1.12 -9.71
C ASN A 118 -16.02 -1.93 -8.84
N ASP A 119 -16.14 -1.73 -7.53
CA ASP A 119 -15.19 -2.29 -6.58
C ASP A 119 -15.66 -3.63 -6.01
N THR A 120 -14.71 -4.44 -5.59
CA THR A 120 -14.95 -5.67 -4.86
C THR A 120 -14.25 -5.60 -3.51
N LEU A 121 -15.04 -5.71 -2.43
CA LEU A 121 -14.56 -5.56 -1.06
C LEU A 121 -14.83 -6.86 -0.28
N TRP A 122 -13.78 -7.39 0.34
CA TRP A 122 -13.85 -8.55 1.24
C TRP A 122 -13.30 -8.17 2.61
N GLY A 123 -14.16 -8.07 3.62
CA GLY A 123 -13.70 -7.79 4.99
C GLY A 123 -13.07 -9.00 5.70
N GLU A 124 -13.22 -10.22 5.15
CA GLU A 124 -12.77 -11.47 5.77
C GLU A 124 -13.12 -11.63 7.26
N ASP A 125 -12.21 -12.11 8.10
CA ASP A 125 -12.48 -12.50 9.49
C ASP A 125 -12.33 -11.28 10.41
N GLY A 126 -13.46 -10.66 10.78
CA GLY A 126 -13.53 -9.45 11.62
C GLY A 126 -14.81 -9.30 12.43
#